data_AF-A0A7K3DUZ2-F1
#
_entry.id   AF-A0A7K3DUZ2-F1
#
_cell.length_a   1.000
_cell.length_b   1.000
_cell.length_c   1.000
_cell.angle_alpha   90.00
_cell.angle_beta   90.00
_cell.angle_gamma   90.00
#
_symmetry.space_group_name_H-M   'P 1'
#
loop_
_entity.id
_entity.type
_entity.pdbx_description
1 polymer ?
#
loop_
_entity_poly.entity_id
_entity_poly.type
_entity_poly.pdbx_seq_one_letter_code
_entity_poly.pdbx_strand_id
1 'polypeptide(L)'
;DDVPRAARRALLRPDLRTRALGALAAGTGRTAHVLALRLAGRQEADLVAEFCRWLPAGAVVAALGLPHEATAHITARCRTAPDPAALHALLRPHVLRRRAHPGADLLSVLCTARGGDEPLSDAAVTGLVAALLGAGGRATGRALASLLANLLDHPAQLGLVRDRPDLAGAAWTESLRRDPAVPVVLRHALAAVPAGGGTIPAGATVACLVGAAGRDAARFTDPDRYDLFRTAAEGPPGALEAALARLTAETGVRALLTALPRLRWAPGVRPRPHGLFERAPARLPVRLD
;
A
#
# COMPACT_ATOMS: atom_id res chain seq x y z
N ASP A 1 9.63 19.11 -10.86
CA ASP A 1 9.38 18.02 -9.88
C ASP A 1 9.09 18.43 -8.43
N ASP A 2 8.73 19.69 -8.13
CA ASP A 2 8.42 20.12 -6.75
C ASP A 2 6.95 19.92 -6.32
N VAL A 3 6.05 19.78 -7.29
CA VAL A 3 4.59 19.73 -7.08
C VAL A 3 4.14 18.55 -6.18
N PRO A 4 4.67 17.31 -6.30
CA PRO A 4 4.32 16.21 -5.40
C PRO A 4 4.86 16.39 -3.97
N ARG A 5 5.97 17.12 -3.79
CA ARG A 5 6.58 17.36 -2.47
C ARG A 5 5.74 18.34 -1.64
N ALA A 6 5.22 19.39 -2.26
CA ALA A 6 4.31 20.33 -1.60
C ALA A 6 3.01 19.66 -1.13
N ALA A 7 2.38 18.84 -1.98
CA ALA A 7 1.18 18.07 -1.62
C ALA A 7 1.45 17.07 -0.48
N ARG A 8 2.57 16.34 -0.54
CA ARG A 8 2.98 15.42 0.53
C ARG A 8 3.22 16.13 1.85
N ARG A 9 3.84 17.31 1.83
CA ARG A 9 4.05 18.16 3.01
C ARG A 9 2.73 18.68 3.60
N ALA A 10 1.79 19.09 2.76
CA ALA A 10 0.46 19.53 3.20
C ALA A 10 -0.26 18.45 4.02
N LEU A 11 -0.09 17.18 3.65
CA LEU A 11 -0.70 16.02 4.30
C LEU A 11 0.03 15.52 5.55
N LEU A 12 1.13 16.20 5.94
CA LEU A 12 1.72 16.01 7.27
C LEU A 12 0.89 16.70 8.36
N ARG A 13 -0.03 17.60 7.98
CA ARG A 13 -0.91 18.26 8.94
C ARG A 13 -1.90 17.25 9.55
N PRO A 14 -2.01 17.16 10.88
CA PRO A 14 -2.76 16.10 11.56
C PRO A 14 -4.25 16.04 11.18
N ASP A 15 -4.88 17.19 11.00
CA ASP A 15 -6.29 17.35 10.65
C ASP A 15 -6.59 16.81 9.25
N LEU A 16 -5.80 17.23 8.25
CA LEU A 16 -5.92 16.77 6.87
C LEU A 16 -5.60 15.29 6.75
N ARG A 17 -4.58 14.82 7.48
CA ARG A 17 -4.23 13.41 7.54
C ARG A 17 -5.38 12.57 8.09
N THR A 18 -6.01 13.03 9.17
CA THR A 18 -7.16 12.33 9.79
C THR A 18 -8.33 12.22 8.83
N ARG A 19 -8.71 13.33 8.18
CA ARG A 19 -9.78 13.34 7.18
C ARG A 19 -9.47 12.45 5.98
N ALA A 20 -8.25 12.52 5.46
CA ALA A 20 -7.81 11.69 4.33
C ALA A 20 -7.85 10.20 4.68
N LEU A 21 -7.32 9.82 5.85
CA LEU A 21 -7.36 8.43 6.34
C LEU A 21 -8.79 7.95 6.59
N GLY A 22 -9.68 8.80 7.09
CA GLY A 22 -11.10 8.47 7.25
C GLY A 22 -11.78 8.13 5.91
N ALA A 23 -11.62 8.98 4.90
CA ALA A 23 -12.15 8.74 3.56
C ALA A 23 -11.56 7.46 2.93
N LEU A 24 -10.25 7.26 3.11
CA LEU A 24 -9.54 6.07 2.65
C LEU A 24 -9.99 4.79 3.37
N ALA A 25 -10.26 4.85 4.68
CA ALA A 25 -10.76 3.72 5.46
C ALA A 25 -12.13 3.24 4.93
N ALA A 26 -13.03 4.18 4.68
CA ALA A 26 -14.35 3.87 4.12
C ALA A 26 -14.25 3.26 2.71
N GLY A 27 -13.38 3.81 1.85
CA GLY A 27 -13.11 3.26 0.52
C GLY A 27 -12.51 1.86 0.57
N THR A 28 -11.49 1.67 1.42
CA THR A 28 -10.79 0.40 1.63
C THR A 28 -11.75 -0.69 2.11
N GLY A 29 -12.58 -0.41 3.12
CA GLY A 29 -13.53 -1.37 3.67
C GLY A 29 -14.50 -1.90 2.62
N ARG A 30 -15.09 -1.00 1.82
CA ARG A 30 -15.99 -1.38 0.72
C ARG A 30 -15.29 -2.25 -0.32
N THR A 31 -14.12 -1.83 -0.79
CA THR A 31 -13.37 -2.56 -1.82
C THR A 31 -12.92 -3.93 -1.31
N ALA A 32 -12.37 -4.01 -0.10
CA ALA A 32 -11.93 -5.26 0.51
C ALA A 32 -13.09 -6.26 0.65
N HIS A 33 -14.24 -5.79 1.13
CA HIS A 33 -15.44 -6.61 1.28
C HIS A 33 -15.92 -7.17 -0.06
N VAL A 34 -16.05 -6.33 -1.10
CA VAL A 34 -16.50 -6.76 -2.43
C VAL A 34 -15.53 -7.77 -3.06
N LEU A 35 -14.22 -7.50 -2.99
CA LEU A 35 -13.22 -8.41 -3.56
C LEU A 35 -13.19 -9.76 -2.81
N ALA A 36 -13.31 -9.75 -1.48
CA ALA A 36 -13.34 -10.97 -0.69
C ALA A 36 -14.61 -11.79 -0.97
N LEU A 37 -15.78 -11.17 -1.04
CA LEU A 37 -17.04 -11.87 -1.34
C LEU A 37 -17.08 -12.47 -2.74
N ARG A 38 -16.44 -11.84 -3.74
CA ARG A 38 -16.32 -12.42 -5.10
C ARG A 38 -15.55 -13.74 -5.13
N LEU A 39 -14.71 -13.98 -4.12
CA LEU A 39 -13.96 -15.22 -3.98
C LEU A 39 -14.75 -16.29 -3.21
N ALA A 40 -15.72 -15.88 -2.37
CA ALA A 40 -16.53 -16.80 -1.59
C ALA A 40 -17.33 -17.75 -2.51
N GLY A 41 -17.38 -19.04 -2.15
CA GLY A 41 -18.06 -20.07 -2.92
C GLY A 41 -17.25 -20.67 -4.07
N ARG A 42 -16.07 -20.14 -4.39
CA ARG A 42 -15.12 -20.80 -5.31
C ARG A 42 -14.32 -21.86 -4.57
N GLN A 43 -13.76 -22.83 -5.28
CA GLN A 43 -12.86 -23.83 -4.70
C GLN A 43 -11.40 -23.34 -4.64
N GLU A 44 -10.96 -22.64 -5.69
CA GLU A 44 -9.60 -22.12 -5.81
C GLU A 44 -9.58 -20.69 -6.37
N ALA A 45 -8.53 -19.94 -6.01
CA ALA A 45 -8.24 -18.62 -6.54
C ALA A 45 -6.74 -18.31 -6.52
N ASP A 46 -6.33 -17.32 -7.32
CA ASP A 46 -5.02 -16.68 -7.18
C ASP A 46 -5.20 -15.32 -6.49
N LEU A 47 -4.80 -15.23 -5.21
CA LEU A 47 -4.99 -14.00 -4.43
C LEU A 47 -4.20 -12.82 -4.98
N VAL A 48 -3.10 -13.02 -5.72
CA VAL A 48 -2.37 -11.90 -6.33
C VAL A 48 -3.22 -11.27 -7.42
N ALA A 49 -3.70 -12.11 -8.35
CA ALA A 49 -4.44 -11.68 -9.52
C ALA A 49 -5.83 -11.14 -9.17
N GLU A 50 -6.49 -11.71 -8.16
CA GLU A 50 -7.90 -11.46 -7.86
C GLU A 50 -8.10 -10.47 -6.70
N PHE A 51 -7.12 -10.33 -5.80
CA PHE A 51 -7.26 -9.50 -4.59
C PHE A 51 -6.14 -8.47 -4.45
N CYS A 52 -4.88 -8.90 -4.33
CA CYS A 52 -3.76 -8.04 -3.96
C CYS A 52 -3.49 -6.94 -4.97
N ARG A 53 -3.64 -7.24 -6.27
CA ARG A 53 -3.47 -6.26 -7.34
C ARG A 53 -4.57 -5.19 -7.35
N TRP A 54 -5.78 -5.56 -6.94
CA TRP A 54 -6.96 -4.72 -7.11
C TRP A 54 -7.29 -3.86 -5.90
N LEU A 55 -7.06 -4.39 -4.70
CA LEU A 55 -7.46 -3.73 -3.46
C LEU A 55 -6.87 -2.31 -3.31
N PRO A 56 -5.55 -2.06 -3.50
CA PRO A 56 -5.00 -0.73 -3.27
C PRO A 56 -5.57 0.35 -4.21
N ALA A 57 -5.66 0.04 -5.51
CA ALA A 57 -6.22 0.97 -6.49
C ALA A 57 -7.72 1.18 -6.25
N GLY A 58 -8.46 0.09 -6.03
CA GLY A 58 -9.90 0.17 -5.76
C GLY A 58 -10.22 0.96 -4.49
N ALA A 59 -9.40 0.83 -3.43
CA ALA A 59 -9.55 1.59 -2.20
C ALA A 59 -9.42 3.11 -2.43
N VAL A 60 -8.41 3.53 -3.21
CA VAL A 60 -8.21 4.94 -3.56
C VAL A 60 -9.37 5.42 -4.43
N VAL A 61 -9.72 4.70 -5.50
CA VAL A 61 -10.82 5.10 -6.39
C VAL A 61 -12.15 5.22 -5.63
N ALA A 62 -12.46 4.26 -4.76
CA ALA A 62 -13.65 4.29 -3.92
C ALA A 62 -13.65 5.45 -2.91
N ALA A 63 -12.46 5.93 -2.49
CA ALA A 63 -12.31 7.06 -1.60
C ALA A 63 -12.44 8.42 -2.32
N LEU A 64 -12.21 8.49 -3.64
CA LEU A 64 -12.29 9.73 -4.42
C LEU A 64 -13.71 10.29 -4.55
N GLY A 65 -14.75 9.50 -4.26
CA GLY A 65 -16.16 9.96 -4.32
C GLY A 65 -16.64 10.31 -5.73
N LEU A 66 -16.10 9.61 -6.73
CA LEU A 66 -16.42 9.81 -8.14
C LEU A 66 -17.69 9.06 -8.55
N PRO A 67 -18.42 9.52 -9.59
CA PRO A 67 -19.52 8.76 -10.17
C PRO A 67 -19.04 7.42 -10.73
N HIS A 68 -19.97 6.49 -10.92
CA HIS A 68 -19.69 5.11 -11.35
C HIS A 68 -18.91 5.06 -12.67
N GLU A 69 -19.28 5.88 -13.65
CA GLU A 69 -18.62 5.93 -14.96
C GLU A 69 -17.14 6.33 -14.87
N ALA A 70 -16.84 7.40 -14.11
CA ALA A 70 -15.47 7.84 -13.87
C ALA A 70 -14.66 6.79 -13.10
N THR A 71 -15.28 6.14 -12.12
CA THR A 71 -14.69 5.02 -11.36
C THR A 71 -14.30 3.86 -12.28
N ALA A 72 -15.20 3.44 -13.17
CA ALA A 72 -14.93 2.37 -14.13
C ALA A 72 -13.78 2.75 -15.08
N HIS A 73 -13.79 3.98 -15.58
CA HIS A 73 -12.78 4.49 -16.49
C HIS A 73 -11.38 4.58 -15.86
N ILE A 74 -11.28 5.07 -14.62
CA ILE A 74 -10.02 5.09 -13.87
C ILE A 74 -9.55 3.67 -13.56
N THR A 75 -10.45 2.79 -13.10
CA THR A 75 -10.10 1.41 -12.73
C THR A 75 -9.55 0.63 -13.92
N ALA A 76 -10.12 0.81 -15.12
CA ALA A 76 -9.61 0.21 -16.35
C ALA A 76 -8.17 0.66 -16.67
N ARG A 77 -7.87 1.96 -16.47
CA ARG A 77 -6.54 2.55 -16.72
C ARG A 77 -5.52 2.29 -15.60
N CYS A 78 -5.97 1.99 -14.39
CA CYS A 78 -5.08 1.56 -13.29
C CYS A 78 -4.34 0.25 -13.61
N ARG A 79 -4.80 -0.53 -14.61
CA ARG A 79 -4.14 -1.78 -15.04
C ARG A 79 -2.72 -1.57 -15.58
N THR A 80 -2.42 -0.40 -16.15
CA THR A 80 -1.18 -0.13 -16.91
C THR A 80 -0.32 1.01 -16.33
N ALA A 81 -0.59 1.42 -15.09
CA ALA A 81 -0.21 2.73 -14.53
C ALA A 81 -0.91 3.88 -15.28
N PRO A 82 -1.60 4.79 -14.55
CA PRO A 82 -2.33 5.86 -15.22
C PRO A 82 -1.35 6.86 -15.83
N ASP A 83 -1.53 7.16 -17.12
CA ASP A 83 -0.90 8.33 -17.75
C ASP A 83 -1.32 9.59 -16.96
N PRO A 84 -0.35 10.35 -16.39
CA PRO A 84 -0.65 11.54 -15.59
C PRO A 84 -1.50 12.57 -16.35
N ALA A 85 -1.30 12.73 -17.66
CA ALA A 85 -2.05 13.70 -18.46
C ALA A 85 -3.51 13.25 -18.64
N ALA A 86 -3.74 11.99 -19.03
CA ALA A 86 -5.09 11.42 -19.11
C ALA A 86 -5.82 11.44 -17.76
N LEU A 87 -5.13 11.12 -16.66
CA LEU A 87 -5.73 11.16 -15.33
C LEU A 87 -6.07 12.60 -14.91
N HIS A 88 -5.22 13.57 -15.24
CA HIS A 88 -5.52 14.98 -15.01
C HIS A 88 -6.77 15.44 -15.77
N ALA A 89 -6.83 15.15 -17.08
CA ALA A 89 -7.98 15.50 -17.90
C ALA A 89 -9.29 14.90 -17.36
N LEU A 90 -9.24 13.63 -16.92
CA LEU A 90 -10.39 12.93 -16.35
C LEU A 90 -10.82 13.52 -14.99
N LEU A 91 -9.87 13.82 -14.10
CA LEU A 91 -10.18 14.32 -12.76
C LEU A 91 -10.54 15.81 -12.75
N ARG A 92 -10.10 16.60 -13.73
CA ARG A 92 -10.33 18.06 -13.79
C ARG A 92 -11.78 18.48 -13.53
N PRO A 93 -12.82 17.95 -14.22
CA PRO A 93 -14.21 18.37 -13.93
C PRO A 93 -14.63 18.06 -12.49
N HIS A 94 -14.13 16.97 -11.91
CA HIS A 94 -14.43 16.59 -10.53
C HIS A 94 -13.70 17.47 -9.52
N VAL A 95 -12.44 17.82 -9.79
CA VAL A 95 -11.65 18.76 -8.98
C VAL A 95 -12.34 20.12 -8.93
N LEU A 96 -12.71 20.69 -10.09
CA LEU A 96 -13.40 21.98 -10.15
C LEU A 96 -14.72 21.95 -9.36
N ARG A 97 -15.50 20.87 -9.50
CA ARG A 97 -16.74 20.70 -8.74
C ARG A 97 -16.50 20.66 -7.23
N ARG A 98 -15.47 19.94 -6.75
CA ARG A 98 -15.17 19.83 -5.31
C ARG A 98 -14.52 21.06 -4.70
N ARG A 99 -13.89 21.91 -5.52
CA ARG A 99 -13.47 23.25 -5.07
C ARG A 99 -14.66 24.17 -4.81
N ALA A 100 -15.68 24.12 -5.67
CA ALA A 100 -16.90 24.91 -5.47
C ALA A 100 -17.82 24.33 -4.38
N HIS A 101 -17.92 23.00 -4.30
CA HIS A 101 -18.83 22.28 -3.40
C HIS A 101 -18.11 21.08 -2.75
N PRO A 102 -17.29 21.32 -1.71
CA PRO A 102 -16.53 20.26 -1.06
C PRO A 102 -17.46 19.29 -0.31
N GLY A 103 -17.16 17.99 -0.41
CA GLY A 103 -17.80 16.92 0.35
C GLY A 103 -16.87 16.30 1.39
N ALA A 104 -17.22 15.07 1.80
CA ALA A 104 -16.43 14.26 2.74
C ALA A 104 -15.45 13.28 2.06
N ASP A 105 -15.43 13.24 0.72
CA ASP A 105 -14.56 12.34 -0.05
C ASP A 105 -13.09 12.80 -0.07
N LEU A 106 -12.19 11.89 -0.42
CA LEU A 106 -10.75 12.16 -0.48
C LEU A 106 -10.44 13.30 -1.45
N LEU A 107 -11.13 13.38 -2.59
CA LEU A 107 -10.88 14.43 -3.58
C LEU A 107 -11.19 15.81 -3.00
N SER A 108 -12.26 15.92 -2.22
CA SER A 108 -12.65 17.14 -1.48
C SER A 108 -11.63 17.49 -0.39
N VAL A 109 -11.13 16.50 0.35
CA VAL A 109 -10.05 16.72 1.33
C VAL A 109 -8.81 17.29 0.65
N LEU A 110 -8.42 16.74 -0.51
CA LEU A 110 -7.26 17.23 -1.25
C LEU A 110 -7.49 18.62 -1.88
N CYS A 111 -8.69 18.90 -2.39
CA CYS A 111 -9.04 20.20 -2.97
C CYS A 111 -9.09 21.32 -1.93
N THR A 112 -9.35 20.99 -0.67
CA THR A 112 -9.38 21.93 0.47
C THR A 112 -8.05 22.01 1.23
N ALA A 113 -7.07 21.16 0.89
CA ALA A 113 -5.74 21.19 1.49
C ALA A 113 -4.91 22.38 0.98
N ARG A 114 -4.00 22.87 1.84
CA ARG A 114 -3.06 23.96 1.54
C ARG A 114 -1.60 23.49 1.67
N GLY A 115 -0.70 23.95 0.82
CA GLY A 115 0.75 23.82 0.97
C GLY A 115 1.32 25.12 1.52
N GLY A 116 1.55 25.21 2.83
CA GLY A 116 1.74 26.51 3.48
C GLY A 116 0.43 27.31 3.45
N ASP A 117 0.50 28.57 3.03
CA ASP A 117 -0.66 29.47 2.97
C ASP A 117 -1.49 29.33 1.69
N GLU A 118 -0.97 28.65 0.66
CA GLU A 118 -1.66 28.51 -0.62
C GLU A 118 -2.42 27.19 -0.74
N PRO A 119 -3.65 27.17 -1.31
CA PRO A 119 -4.32 25.94 -1.68
C PRO A 119 -3.44 25.08 -2.60
N LEU A 120 -3.54 23.75 -2.47
CA LEU A 120 -2.89 22.86 -3.44
C LEU A 120 -3.42 23.14 -4.85
N SER A 121 -2.54 23.20 -5.85
CA SER A 121 -2.93 23.33 -7.25
C SER A 121 -3.63 22.07 -7.77
N ASP A 122 -4.39 22.19 -8.86
CA ASP A 122 -5.05 21.03 -9.49
C ASP A 122 -4.04 19.96 -9.91
N ALA A 123 -2.88 20.39 -10.42
CA ALA A 123 -1.77 19.50 -10.75
C ALA A 123 -1.22 18.78 -9.51
N ALA A 124 -1.17 19.44 -8.35
CA ALA A 124 -0.75 18.83 -7.09
C ALA A 124 -1.76 17.79 -6.59
N VAL A 125 -3.05 18.11 -6.66
CA VAL A 125 -4.14 17.18 -6.32
C VAL A 125 -4.11 15.95 -7.23
N THR A 126 -4.11 16.14 -8.55
CA THR A 126 -4.04 15.03 -9.50
C THR A 126 -2.75 14.23 -9.34
N GLY A 127 -1.61 14.89 -9.19
CA GLY A 127 -0.30 14.22 -9.05
C GLY A 127 -0.25 13.31 -7.83
N LEU A 128 -0.88 13.71 -6.72
CA LEU A 128 -1.00 12.85 -5.55
C LEU A 128 -1.92 11.64 -5.82
N VAL A 129 -3.08 11.86 -6.43
CA VAL A 129 -4.00 10.75 -6.80
C VAL A 129 -3.29 9.77 -7.74
N ALA A 130 -2.54 10.28 -8.72
CA ALA A 130 -1.72 9.48 -9.63
C ALA A 130 -0.66 8.66 -8.88
N ALA A 131 0.03 9.26 -7.91
CA ALA A 131 1.04 8.57 -7.11
C ALA A 131 0.43 7.44 -6.26
N LEU A 132 -0.76 7.67 -5.67
CA LEU A 132 -1.51 6.67 -4.90
C LEU A 132 -1.98 5.51 -5.79
N LEU A 133 -2.51 5.79 -6.98
CA LEU A 133 -2.99 4.77 -7.92
C LEU A 133 -1.87 4.02 -8.64
N GLY A 134 -0.75 4.68 -8.91
CA GLY A 134 0.39 4.13 -9.65
C GLY A 134 1.34 3.34 -8.76
N ALA A 135 2.52 3.92 -8.49
CA ALA A 135 3.59 3.23 -7.77
C ALA A 135 3.19 2.85 -6.33
N GLY A 136 2.45 3.71 -5.62
CA GLY A 136 2.00 3.45 -4.25
C GLY A 136 1.06 2.23 -4.17
N GLY A 137 0.07 2.19 -5.04
CA GLY A 137 -0.86 1.06 -5.14
C GLY A 137 -0.16 -0.25 -5.51
N ARG A 138 0.73 -0.22 -6.50
CA ARG A 138 1.46 -1.41 -6.95
C ARG A 138 2.40 -1.97 -5.88
N ALA A 139 3.13 -1.12 -5.17
CA ALA A 139 3.99 -1.54 -4.05
C ALA A 139 3.16 -2.12 -2.90
N THR A 140 2.02 -1.49 -2.57
CA THR A 140 1.09 -1.98 -1.54
C THR A 140 0.55 -3.37 -1.89
N GLY A 141 0.16 -3.60 -3.15
CA GLY A 141 -0.33 -4.91 -3.60
C GLY A 141 0.75 -6.01 -3.49
N ARG A 142 2.00 -5.70 -3.82
CA ARG A 142 3.14 -6.62 -3.65
C ARG A 142 3.43 -6.94 -2.17
N ALA A 143 3.37 -5.93 -1.31
CA ALA A 143 3.55 -6.12 0.12
C ALA A 143 2.41 -6.96 0.72
N LEU A 144 1.17 -6.73 0.28
CA LEU A 144 0.01 -7.53 0.68
C LEU A 144 0.14 -8.98 0.22
N ALA A 145 0.65 -9.22 -0.99
CA ALA A 145 0.95 -10.58 -1.45
C ALA A 145 2.00 -11.27 -0.56
N SER A 146 3.04 -10.56 -0.15
CA SER A 146 4.07 -11.10 0.76
C SER A 146 3.50 -11.37 2.16
N LEU A 147 2.63 -10.50 2.68
CA LEU A 147 1.90 -10.72 3.92
C LEU A 147 1.05 -11.99 3.88
N LEU A 148 0.25 -12.17 2.83
CA LEU A 148 -0.60 -13.36 2.69
C LEU A 148 0.23 -14.62 2.52
N ALA A 149 1.33 -14.58 1.76
CA ALA A 149 2.26 -15.71 1.64
C ALA A 149 2.84 -16.11 2.99
N ASN A 150 3.32 -15.14 3.78
CA ASN A 150 3.88 -15.37 5.10
C ASN A 150 2.85 -16.00 6.04
N LEU A 151 1.61 -15.51 6.06
CA LEU A 151 0.55 -16.11 6.87
C LEU A 151 0.20 -17.54 6.41
N LEU A 152 0.10 -17.79 5.10
CA LEU A 152 -0.19 -19.11 4.55
C LEU A 152 0.94 -20.13 4.83
N ASP A 153 2.19 -19.65 4.88
CA ASP A 153 3.34 -20.47 5.26
C ASP A 153 3.39 -20.77 6.78
N HIS A 154 2.66 -20.00 7.59
CA HIS A 154 2.61 -20.13 9.06
C HIS A 154 1.16 -20.27 9.55
N PRO A 155 0.50 -21.42 9.32
CA PRO A 155 -0.94 -21.60 9.56
C PRO A 155 -1.37 -21.35 11.01
N ALA A 156 -0.50 -21.60 12.00
CA ALA A 156 -0.77 -21.27 13.39
C ALA A 156 -0.91 -19.75 13.61
N GLN A 157 -0.04 -18.96 12.99
CA GLN A 157 -0.09 -17.49 13.04
C GLN A 157 -1.25 -16.94 12.20
N LEU A 158 -1.57 -17.57 11.06
CA LEU A 158 -2.79 -17.28 10.32
C LEU A 158 -4.05 -17.51 11.18
N GLY A 159 -4.11 -18.60 11.94
CA GLY A 159 -5.17 -18.87 12.91
C GLY A 159 -5.30 -17.74 13.94
N LEU A 160 -4.17 -17.31 14.52
CA LEU A 160 -4.16 -16.18 15.47
C LEU A 160 -4.72 -14.89 14.88
N VAL A 161 -4.33 -14.52 13.64
CA VAL A 161 -4.85 -13.30 12.98
C VAL A 161 -6.33 -13.44 12.62
N ARG A 162 -6.80 -14.66 12.32
CA ARG A 162 -8.22 -14.94 12.08
C ARG A 162 -9.04 -14.74 13.35
N ASP A 163 -8.58 -15.29 14.47
CA ASP A 163 -9.30 -15.25 15.75
C ASP A 163 -9.16 -13.89 16.44
N ARG A 164 -8.06 -13.17 16.19
CA ARG A 164 -7.76 -11.83 16.71
C ARG A 164 -7.38 -10.87 15.57
N PRO A 165 -8.37 -10.27 14.88
CA PRO A 165 -8.14 -9.40 13.72
C PRO A 165 -7.36 -8.10 14.00
N ASP A 166 -7.15 -7.75 15.26
CA ASP A 166 -6.26 -6.66 15.70
C ASP A 166 -4.78 -7.00 15.49
N LEU A 167 -4.41 -8.29 15.39
CA LEU A 167 -3.04 -8.73 15.08
C LEU A 167 -2.63 -8.51 13.61
N ALA A 168 -3.56 -8.10 12.73
CA ALA A 168 -3.27 -7.84 11.32
C ALA A 168 -2.17 -6.77 11.13
N GLY A 169 -2.12 -5.76 12.01
CA GLY A 169 -1.10 -4.72 11.97
C GLY A 169 0.30 -5.22 12.33
N ALA A 170 0.36 -6.17 13.28
CA ALA A 170 1.60 -6.81 13.67
C ALA A 170 2.12 -7.75 12.57
N ALA A 171 1.22 -8.54 11.97
CA ALA A 171 1.53 -9.37 10.81
C ALA A 171 2.02 -8.54 9.61
N TRP A 172 1.39 -7.39 9.33
CA TRP A 172 1.85 -6.47 8.30
C TRP A 172 3.27 -5.94 8.58
N THR A 173 3.53 -5.51 9.81
CA THR A 173 4.83 -4.98 10.22
C THR A 173 5.92 -6.03 10.09
N GLU A 174 5.68 -7.25 10.58
CA GLU A 174 6.63 -8.35 10.48
C GLU A 174 6.85 -8.78 9.01
N SER A 175 5.80 -8.74 8.18
CA SER A 175 5.93 -9.05 6.76
C SER A 175 6.76 -8.02 6.01
N LEU A 176 6.63 -6.73 6.32
CA LEU A 176 7.47 -5.69 5.74
C LEU A 176 8.92 -5.78 6.19
N ARG A 177 9.18 -6.19 7.44
CA ARG A 177 10.54 -6.46 7.91
C ARG A 177 11.15 -7.62 7.12
N ARG A 178 10.42 -8.74 7.02
CA ARG A 178 10.93 -9.99 6.47
C ARG A 178 11.03 -9.98 4.95
N ASP A 179 9.99 -9.50 4.27
CA ASP A 179 9.82 -9.54 2.82
C ASP A 179 9.25 -8.20 2.30
N PRO A 180 10.03 -7.10 2.39
CA PRO A 180 9.58 -5.80 1.91
C PRO A 180 9.36 -5.83 0.40
N ALA A 181 8.26 -5.20 -0.05
CA ALA A 181 7.96 -5.08 -1.48
C ALA A 181 9.03 -4.34 -2.28
N VAL A 182 9.78 -3.44 -1.63
CA VAL A 182 10.89 -2.68 -2.19
C VAL A 182 12.14 -2.96 -1.34
N PRO A 183 12.88 -4.05 -1.62
CA PRO A 183 14.01 -4.45 -0.79
C PRO A 183 15.28 -3.64 -1.07
N VAL A 184 15.33 -2.89 -2.17
CA VAL A 184 16.44 -2.00 -2.53
C VAL A 184 15.89 -0.63 -2.88
N VAL A 185 16.41 0.40 -2.23
CA VAL A 185 16.04 1.80 -2.47
C VAL A 185 17.28 2.56 -2.90
N LEU A 186 17.23 3.15 -4.09
CA LEU A 186 18.32 4.01 -4.57
C LEU A 186 18.16 5.42 -4.01
N ARG A 187 19.29 6.00 -3.59
CA ARG A 187 19.43 7.37 -3.13
C ARG A 187 20.62 8.02 -3.82
N HIS A 188 20.60 9.34 -3.85
CA HIS A 188 21.71 10.14 -4.34
C HIS A 188 22.20 11.00 -3.18
N ALA A 189 23.47 10.88 -2.83
CA ALA A 189 24.11 11.71 -1.82
C ALA A 189 24.19 13.18 -2.31
N LEU A 190 23.45 14.08 -1.66
CA LEU A 190 23.44 15.51 -2.00
C LEU A 190 24.71 16.24 -1.53
N ALA A 191 25.39 15.67 -0.54
CA ALA A 191 26.66 16.12 0.01
C ALA A 191 27.48 14.89 0.41
N ALA A 192 28.74 15.07 0.78
CA ALA A 192 29.54 13.99 1.33
C ALA A 192 28.93 13.50 2.65
N VAL A 193 28.75 12.19 2.81
CA VAL A 193 28.11 11.58 3.99
C VAL A 193 29.08 10.61 4.67
N PRO A 194 29.48 10.85 5.93
CA PRO A 194 30.21 9.87 6.72
C PRO A 194 29.36 8.62 6.97
N ALA A 195 29.94 7.43 6.78
CA ALA A 195 29.32 6.14 7.03
C ALA A 195 30.35 5.18 7.66
N GLY A 196 29.87 4.04 8.19
CA GLY A 196 30.74 3.08 8.89
C GLY A 196 31.92 2.53 8.06
N GLY A 197 31.81 2.55 6.72
CA GLY A 197 32.86 2.13 5.80
C GLY A 197 33.69 3.26 5.18
N GLY A 198 33.54 4.50 5.64
CA GLY A 198 34.20 5.69 5.08
C GLY A 198 33.21 6.76 4.62
N THR A 199 33.65 7.67 3.75
CA THR A 199 32.83 8.78 3.28
C THR A 199 32.21 8.46 1.92
N ILE A 200 30.87 8.51 1.85
CA ILE A 200 30.13 8.49 0.59
C ILE A 200 30.30 9.86 -0.07
N PRO A 201 30.84 9.95 -1.31
CA PRO A 201 31.00 11.24 -1.99
C PRO A 201 29.66 11.91 -2.31
N ALA A 202 29.64 13.25 -2.34
CA ALA A 202 28.55 13.99 -2.98
C ALA A 202 28.45 13.55 -4.45
N GLY A 203 27.24 13.41 -4.99
CA GLY A 203 27.07 12.89 -6.35
C GLY A 203 26.85 11.37 -6.43
N ALA A 204 27.20 10.63 -5.36
CA ALA A 204 27.20 9.18 -5.43
C ALA A 204 25.77 8.60 -5.39
N THR A 205 25.55 7.58 -6.21
CA THR A 205 24.36 6.71 -6.08
C THR A 205 24.61 5.68 -4.99
N VAL A 206 23.68 5.61 -4.05
CA VAL A 206 23.73 4.70 -2.90
C VAL A 206 22.56 3.73 -2.98
N ALA A 207 22.84 2.43 -2.91
CA ALA A 207 21.83 1.40 -2.80
C ALA A 207 21.57 1.05 -1.32
N CYS A 208 20.42 1.45 -0.80
CA CYS A 208 19.98 1.08 0.54
C CYS A 208 19.30 -0.29 0.50
N LEU A 209 19.94 -1.30 1.09
CA LEU A 209 19.46 -2.70 1.11
C LEU A 209 18.45 -2.92 2.24
N VAL A 210 17.24 -2.40 2.10
CA VAL A 210 16.15 -2.51 3.08
C VAL A 210 15.83 -3.97 3.44
N GLY A 211 15.82 -4.87 2.44
CA GLY A 211 15.57 -6.29 2.68
C GLY A 211 16.66 -6.96 3.51
N ALA A 212 17.92 -6.55 3.35
CA ALA A 212 19.03 -7.04 4.16
C ALA A 212 18.95 -6.48 5.59
N ALA A 213 18.67 -5.18 5.73
CA ALA A 213 18.51 -4.54 7.04
C ALA A 213 17.38 -5.20 7.86
N GLY A 214 16.27 -5.59 7.20
CA GLY A 214 15.18 -6.32 7.84
C GLY A 214 15.57 -7.72 8.34
N ARG A 215 16.64 -8.32 7.81
CA ARG A 215 17.14 -9.66 8.18
C ARG A 215 18.50 -9.63 8.88
N ASP A 216 18.93 -8.47 9.36
CA ASP A 216 20.19 -8.31 10.05
C ASP A 216 20.16 -9.03 11.42
N ALA A 217 21.00 -10.05 11.59
CA ALA A 217 21.12 -10.83 12.82
C ALA A 217 21.68 -10.00 13.99
N ALA A 218 22.38 -8.89 13.74
CA ALA A 218 22.82 -7.97 14.79
C ALA A 218 21.65 -7.17 15.40
N ARG A 219 20.52 -7.08 14.67
CA ARG A 219 19.32 -6.33 15.10
C ARG A 219 18.15 -7.23 15.47
N PHE A 220 18.00 -8.37 14.80
CA PHE A 220 16.86 -9.26 14.96
C PHE A 220 17.32 -10.68 15.28
N THR A 221 16.96 -11.19 16.45
CA THR A 221 17.13 -12.61 16.80
C THR A 221 16.29 -13.49 15.88
N ASP A 222 16.86 -14.59 15.37
CA ASP A 222 16.25 -15.44 14.36
C ASP A 222 15.61 -14.62 13.22
N PRO A 223 16.41 -13.84 12.46
CA PRO A 223 15.89 -12.86 11.51
C PRO A 223 15.03 -13.49 10.42
N ASP A 224 15.27 -14.77 10.13
CA ASP A 224 14.51 -15.54 9.16
C ASP A 224 13.21 -16.16 9.68
N ARG A 225 12.96 -16.13 10.98
CA ARG A 225 11.70 -16.59 11.55
C ARG A 225 10.65 -15.48 11.40
N TYR A 226 9.51 -15.83 10.82
CA TYR A 226 8.32 -14.98 10.83
C TYR A 226 7.65 -15.05 12.20
N ASP A 227 7.54 -13.93 12.89
CA ASP A 227 6.93 -13.85 14.21
C ASP A 227 6.16 -12.53 14.39
N LEU A 228 4.83 -12.60 14.40
CA LEU A 228 3.95 -11.44 14.59
C LEU A 228 4.01 -10.83 16.00
N PHE A 229 4.65 -11.49 16.97
CA PHE A 229 4.87 -10.93 18.31
C PHE A 229 6.24 -10.30 18.49
N ARG A 230 7.06 -10.26 17.44
CA ARG A 230 8.35 -9.58 17.46
C ARG A 230 8.14 -8.12 17.85
N THR A 231 8.85 -7.66 18.87
CA THR A 231 8.87 -6.24 19.24
C THR A 231 9.37 -5.43 18.06
N ALA A 232 8.47 -4.63 17.48
CA ALA A 232 8.82 -3.79 16.34
C ALA A 232 9.89 -2.79 16.78
N ALA A 233 10.95 -2.65 15.97
CA ALA A 233 11.82 -1.50 16.14
C ALA A 233 11.04 -0.26 15.69
N GLU A 234 10.97 0.77 16.54
CA GLU A 234 10.29 2.01 16.20
C GLU A 234 10.93 2.62 14.95
N GLY A 235 10.15 2.72 13.89
CA GLY A 235 10.50 3.46 12.69
C GLY A 235 10.01 4.91 12.81
N PRO A 236 10.59 5.85 12.03
CA PRO A 236 10.11 7.22 12.01
C PRO A 236 8.62 7.28 11.64
N PRO A 237 7.87 8.30 12.09
CA PRO A 237 6.45 8.47 11.74
C PRO A 237 6.24 8.36 10.23
N GLY A 238 5.47 7.35 9.82
CA GLY A 238 5.30 7.00 8.41
C GLY A 238 4.50 8.05 7.63
N ALA A 239 4.91 8.28 6.37
CA ALA A 239 4.18 9.09 5.40
C ALA A 239 2.71 8.64 5.23
N LEU A 240 1.85 9.48 4.64
CA LEU A 240 0.44 9.13 4.39
C LEU A 240 0.32 7.82 3.61
N GLU A 241 1.19 7.61 2.63
CA GLU A 241 1.22 6.39 1.82
C GLU A 241 1.49 5.13 2.66
N ALA A 242 2.36 5.23 3.68
CA ALA A 242 2.65 4.12 4.58
C ALA A 242 1.45 3.81 5.49
N ALA A 243 0.77 4.84 6.00
CA ALA A 243 -0.44 4.67 6.79
C ALA A 243 -1.59 4.09 5.96
N LEU A 244 -1.75 4.53 4.71
CA LEU A 244 -2.71 3.95 3.79
C LEU A 244 -2.37 2.49 3.46
N ALA A 245 -1.11 2.17 3.19
CA ALA A 245 -0.71 0.80 2.90
C ALA A 245 -1.03 -0.14 4.08
N ARG A 246 -0.74 0.31 5.31
CA ARG A 246 -1.09 -0.40 6.54
C ARG A 246 -2.60 -0.58 6.70
N LEU A 247 -3.38 0.50 6.58
CA LEU A 247 -4.85 0.45 6.62
C LEU A 247 -5.41 -0.52 5.56
N THR A 248 -4.85 -0.48 4.35
CA THR A 248 -5.22 -1.37 3.23
C THR A 248 -4.95 -2.82 3.57
N ALA A 249 -3.78 -3.13 4.14
CA ALA A 249 -3.41 -4.48 4.53
C ALA A 249 -4.28 -5.00 5.68
N GLU A 250 -4.44 -4.23 6.75
CA GLU A 250 -5.23 -4.62 7.92
C GLU A 250 -6.70 -4.89 7.54
N THR A 251 -7.31 -3.95 6.81
CA THR A 251 -8.70 -4.08 6.36
C THR A 251 -8.87 -5.21 5.35
N GLY A 252 -7.91 -5.34 4.42
CA GLY A 252 -7.91 -6.36 3.38
C GLY A 252 -7.81 -7.76 3.94
N VAL A 253 -6.82 -8.01 4.81
CA VAL A 253 -6.65 -9.32 5.46
C VAL A 253 -7.86 -9.66 6.31
N ARG A 254 -8.38 -8.72 7.09
CA ARG A 254 -9.59 -8.96 7.90
C ARG A 254 -10.77 -9.39 7.02
N ALA A 255 -11.10 -8.61 5.99
CA ALA A 255 -12.21 -8.94 5.09
C ALA A 255 -12.01 -10.31 4.40
N LEU A 256 -10.79 -10.60 3.97
CA LEU A 256 -10.46 -11.85 3.30
C LEU A 256 -10.64 -13.06 4.23
N LEU A 257 -10.10 -13.00 5.45
CA LEU A 257 -10.17 -14.11 6.41
C LEU A 257 -11.58 -14.30 6.98
N THR A 258 -12.37 -13.23 7.08
CA THR A 258 -13.79 -13.32 7.43
C THR A 258 -14.59 -14.02 6.32
N ALA A 259 -14.35 -13.70 5.05
CA ALA A 259 -15.07 -14.32 3.93
C ALA A 259 -14.58 -15.74 3.62
N LEU A 260 -13.31 -16.05 3.90
CA LEU A 260 -12.63 -17.29 3.51
C LEU A 260 -12.01 -17.98 4.74
N PRO A 261 -12.83 -18.53 5.67
CA PRO A 261 -12.34 -19.04 6.95
C PRO A 261 -11.41 -20.26 6.80
N ARG A 262 -11.52 -21.02 5.70
CA ARG A 262 -10.71 -22.22 5.43
C ARG A 262 -9.53 -21.98 4.49
N LEU A 263 -9.17 -20.71 4.28
CA LEU A 263 -8.09 -20.30 3.39
C LEU A 263 -6.78 -21.04 3.70
N ARG A 264 -6.25 -21.75 2.70
CA ARG A 264 -4.96 -22.46 2.75
C ARG A 264 -4.30 -22.49 1.38
N TRP A 265 -3.02 -22.84 1.31
CA TRP A 265 -2.35 -23.09 0.03
C TRP A 265 -3.08 -24.14 -0.80
N ALA A 266 -3.19 -23.91 -2.10
CA ALA A 266 -3.57 -24.98 -3.03
C ALA A 266 -2.43 -26.02 -3.12
N PRO A 267 -2.73 -27.29 -3.44
CA PRO A 267 -1.70 -28.29 -3.68
C PRO A 267 -0.71 -27.87 -4.77
N GLY A 268 0.55 -28.25 -4.63
CA GLY A 268 1.59 -28.01 -5.64
C GLY A 268 2.72 -27.10 -5.15
N VAL A 269 3.46 -26.54 -6.12
CA VAL A 269 4.68 -25.75 -5.85
C VAL A 269 4.31 -24.38 -5.31
N ARG A 270 4.88 -24.03 -4.16
CA ARG A 270 4.72 -22.70 -3.55
C ARG A 270 5.47 -21.65 -4.37
N PRO A 271 4.80 -20.59 -4.86
CA PRO A 271 5.48 -19.53 -5.61
C PRO A 271 6.51 -18.81 -4.74
N ARG A 272 7.73 -18.67 -5.25
CA ARG A 272 8.78 -17.91 -4.57
C ARG A 272 8.72 -16.41 -4.94
N PRO A 273 9.05 -15.51 -4.00
CA PRO A 273 9.23 -14.10 -4.32
C PRO A 273 10.37 -13.90 -5.35
N HIS A 274 10.15 -13.04 -6.33
CA HIS A 274 11.10 -12.71 -7.38
C HIS A 274 11.20 -11.20 -7.58
N GLY A 275 12.30 -10.73 -8.18
CA GLY A 275 12.58 -9.33 -8.47
C GLY A 275 13.59 -8.67 -7.52
N LEU A 276 14.23 -7.60 -8.03
CA LEU A 276 15.34 -6.88 -7.37
C LEU A 276 14.86 -5.56 -6.73
N PHE A 277 14.32 -4.64 -7.53
CA PHE A 277 13.78 -3.37 -7.01
C PHE A 277 12.38 -3.53 -6.43
N GLU A 278 11.65 -4.53 -6.92
CA GLU A 278 10.33 -4.88 -6.44
C GLU A 278 10.24 -6.39 -6.28
N ARG A 279 9.87 -6.85 -5.08
CA ARG A 279 9.90 -8.25 -4.73
C ARG A 279 8.59 -8.70 -4.11
N ALA A 280 7.99 -9.74 -4.68
CA ALA A 280 6.82 -10.43 -4.14
C ALA A 280 6.58 -11.74 -4.91
N PRO A 281 5.78 -12.68 -4.39
CA PRO A 281 5.25 -13.79 -5.18
C PRO A 281 4.44 -13.27 -6.39
N ALA A 282 4.59 -13.93 -7.55
CA ALA A 282 3.81 -13.58 -8.76
C ALA A 282 2.36 -14.05 -8.67
N ARG A 283 2.13 -15.12 -7.91
CA ARG A 283 0.84 -15.80 -7.74
C ARG A 283 0.73 -16.29 -6.31
N LEU A 284 -0.50 -16.46 -5.84
CA LEU A 284 -0.83 -17.08 -4.57
C LEU A 284 -2.02 -18.03 -4.77
N PRO A 285 -1.80 -19.22 -5.35
CA PRO A 285 -2.85 -20.21 -5.56
C PRO A 285 -3.31 -20.77 -4.21
N VAL A 286 -4.59 -20.60 -3.90
CA VAL A 286 -5.18 -20.98 -2.61
C VAL A 286 -6.43 -21.82 -2.80
N ARG A 287 -6.70 -22.68 -1.82
CA ARG A 287 -7.97 -23.36 -1.62
C ARG A 287 -8.83 -22.54 -0.66
N LEU A 288 -10.11 -22.48 -0.97
CA LEU A 288 -11.10 -21.66 -0.27
C LEU A 288 -12.18 -22.52 0.45
N ASP A 289 -12.16 -23.83 0.20
CA ASP A 289 -13.10 -24.84 0.65
C ASP A 289 -12.65 -25.62 1.89
#